data_AF-A0A2N1V6Y0-F1
#
_entry.id   AF-A0A2N1V6Y0-F1
#
_cell.length_a   1.000
_cell.length_b   1.000
_cell.length_c   1.000
_cell.angle_alpha   90.00
_cell.angle_beta   90.00
_cell.angle_gamma   90.00
#
_symmetry.space_group_name_H-M   'P 1'
#
loop_
_entity.id
_entity.type
_entity.pdbx_description
1 polymer ?
#
loop_
_entity_poly.entity_id
_entity_poly.type
_entity_poly.pdbx_seq_one_letter_code
_entity_poly.pdbx_strand_id
1 'polypeptide(L)'
;MFIKRLVLCLLVPTLMFAQKEANEKVGVEEKLGEYIPKDAIFTNSDGVEVNLFDQLDGKPAVISMVYFNCPGICSPLLEGFAEVIESTDLIPGQDYNAFSISFDHNEDSKISSKWKKNYLAGLQRKINPDGWKFMTGDSVQIRKLTKAIGFNFSKEGEKDYLHSAILVVLSPDGKITRYHNGTEFLPFNFKMSIIEASKGLAQPTINNFLELCFKYDPKGKSYVLNLLPIVGGTVTLTLLIFIGYLMISSKKAKNKLETVVK
;
A
#
# COMPACT_ATOMS: atom_id res chain seq x y z
N MET A 1 -23.30 22.26 -49.39
CA MET A 1 -22.71 23.32 -48.54
C MET A 1 -23.32 23.42 -47.13
N PHE A 2 -23.96 22.37 -46.58
CA PHE A 2 -24.61 22.43 -45.25
C PHE A 2 -23.95 21.57 -44.15
N ILE A 3 -22.91 20.78 -44.45
CA ILE A 3 -22.31 19.84 -43.50
C ILE A 3 -21.07 20.44 -42.78
N LYS A 4 -20.53 21.56 -43.26
CA LYS A 4 -19.31 22.18 -42.70
C LYS A 4 -19.53 23.11 -41.50
N ARG A 5 -20.79 23.42 -41.12
CA ARG A 5 -21.08 24.37 -40.02
C ARG A 5 -21.50 23.74 -38.68
N LEU A 6 -21.78 22.44 -38.64
CA LEU A 6 -22.15 21.75 -37.39
C LEU A 6 -20.95 21.25 -36.57
N VAL A 7 -19.75 21.25 -37.15
CA VAL A 7 -18.52 20.77 -36.50
C VAL A 7 -17.87 21.83 -35.58
N LEU A 8 -18.40 23.06 -35.56
CA LEU A 8 -17.76 24.20 -34.87
C LEU A 8 -18.28 24.48 -33.44
N CYS A 9 -19.26 23.72 -32.92
CA CYS A 9 -19.81 23.95 -31.57
C CYS A 9 -19.56 22.82 -30.55
N LEU A 10 -18.72 21.84 -30.86
CA LEU A 10 -18.41 20.70 -29.95
C LEU A 10 -16.97 20.71 -29.43
N LEU A 11 -16.27 21.84 -29.51
CA LEU A 11 -14.84 21.97 -29.22
C LEU A 11 -14.50 22.79 -27.96
N VAL A 12 -15.40 22.91 -27.00
CA VAL A 12 -15.05 23.37 -25.65
C VAL A 12 -15.86 22.58 -24.62
N PRO A 13 -15.28 21.49 -24.09
CA PRO A 13 -15.11 21.46 -22.65
C PRO A 13 -13.81 20.73 -22.28
N THR A 14 -12.66 21.35 -22.52
CA THR A 14 -11.37 20.78 -22.11
C THR A 14 -10.44 21.84 -21.57
N LEU A 15 -10.88 22.59 -20.57
CA LEU A 15 -10.01 23.42 -19.71
C LEU A 15 -10.70 23.67 -18.35
N MET A 16 -11.29 22.62 -17.79
CA MET A 16 -11.58 22.52 -16.35
C MET A 16 -11.13 21.13 -15.84
N PHE A 17 -9.97 20.67 -16.32
CA PHE A 17 -9.24 19.67 -15.56
C PHE A 17 -8.43 20.41 -14.50
N ALA A 18 -9.04 20.43 -13.31
CA ALA A 18 -8.35 20.29 -12.04
C ALA A 18 -7.01 21.03 -11.94
N GLN A 19 -7.07 22.29 -11.52
CA GLN A 19 -6.00 22.83 -10.70
C GLN A 19 -6.07 22.08 -9.36
N LYS A 20 -5.56 20.84 -9.35
CA LYS A 20 -5.31 20.09 -8.11
C LYS A 20 -4.16 20.82 -7.45
N GLU A 21 -4.49 21.71 -6.52
CA GLU A 21 -3.51 22.32 -5.61
C GLU A 21 -2.59 21.20 -5.11
N ALA A 22 -1.29 21.43 -5.25
CA ALA A 22 -0.26 20.60 -4.67
C ALA A 22 -0.28 20.79 -3.15
N ASN A 23 -1.32 20.24 -2.52
CA ASN A 23 -1.32 20.02 -1.09
C ASN A 23 -0.26 18.95 -0.81
N GLU A 24 0.63 19.18 0.17
CA GLU A 24 1.61 18.18 0.61
C GLU A 24 0.89 16.85 0.75
N LYS A 25 1.25 15.87 -0.09
CA LYS A 25 0.51 14.61 -0.19
C LYS A 25 0.73 13.82 1.10
N VAL A 26 -0.11 14.02 2.10
CA VAL A 26 -0.30 13.05 3.17
C VAL A 26 -0.69 11.74 2.51
N GLY A 27 0.08 10.69 2.74
CA GLY A 27 -0.04 9.46 1.97
C GLY A 27 1.24 8.66 1.90
N VAL A 28 1.15 7.53 1.19
CA VAL A 28 2.27 6.60 1.04
C VAL A 28 2.60 6.49 -0.44
N GLU A 29 3.86 6.74 -0.76
CA GLU A 29 4.44 6.48 -2.08
C GLU A 29 5.19 5.15 -1.99
N GLU A 30 4.66 4.10 -2.63
CA GLU A 30 5.28 2.77 -2.57
C GLU A 30 6.70 2.78 -3.18
N LYS A 31 7.72 2.51 -2.36
CA LYS A 31 9.14 2.42 -2.75
C LYS A 31 9.58 0.97 -2.91
N LEU A 32 8.78 0.19 -3.64
CA LEU A 32 9.05 -1.24 -3.88
C LEU A 32 10.42 -1.43 -4.54
N GLY A 33 11.23 -2.32 -3.97
CA GLY A 33 12.58 -2.63 -4.44
C GLY A 33 13.69 -1.75 -3.88
N GLU A 34 13.35 -0.64 -3.22
CA GLU A 34 14.30 0.21 -2.49
C GLU A 34 14.66 -0.41 -1.14
N TYR A 35 15.66 0.16 -0.45
CA TYR A 35 16.17 -0.35 0.82
C TYR A 35 15.98 0.65 1.96
N ILE A 36 15.77 0.14 3.17
CA ILE A 36 15.83 0.96 4.37
C ILE A 36 17.28 1.41 4.66
N PRO A 37 17.48 2.54 5.37
CA PRO A 37 18.80 2.99 5.75
C PRO A 37 19.48 1.99 6.71
N LYS A 38 20.76 1.68 6.44
CA LYS A 38 21.54 0.74 7.26
C LYS A 38 21.98 1.30 8.62
N ASP A 39 21.86 2.61 8.80
CA ASP A 39 22.31 3.38 9.96
C ASP A 39 21.13 4.04 10.70
N ALA A 40 19.95 3.45 10.61
CA ALA A 40 18.74 3.96 11.23
C ALA A 40 18.70 3.57 12.71
N ILE A 41 19.03 4.52 13.59
CA ILE A 41 19.09 4.31 15.04
C ILE A 41 17.75 4.67 15.68
N PHE A 42 17.23 3.79 16.54
CA PHE A 42 16.00 3.98 17.29
C PHE A 42 16.19 3.54 18.74
N THR A 43 15.33 4.03 19.63
CA THR A 43 15.27 3.58 21.02
C THR A 43 14.20 2.50 21.16
N ASN A 44 14.55 1.34 21.70
CA ASN A 44 13.60 0.26 21.94
C ASN A 44 12.75 0.49 23.20
N SER A 45 11.80 -0.42 23.45
CA SER A 45 10.92 -0.40 24.63
C SER A 45 11.63 -0.45 25.99
N ASP A 46 12.90 -0.86 26.01
CA ASP A 46 13.71 -0.96 27.22
C ASP A 46 14.58 0.29 27.44
N GLY A 47 14.50 1.28 26.54
CA GLY A 47 15.28 2.51 26.60
C GLY A 47 16.69 2.39 26.05
N VAL A 48 16.98 1.35 25.26
CA VAL A 48 18.29 1.10 24.66
C VAL A 48 18.28 1.54 23.20
N GLU A 49 19.31 2.26 22.78
CA GLU A 49 19.54 2.60 21.37
C GLU A 49 19.97 1.37 20.57
N VAL A 50 19.31 1.13 19.45
CA VAL A 50 19.53 0.00 18.56
C VAL A 50 19.47 0.44 17.10
N ASN A 51 20.26 -0.20 16.25
CA ASN A 51 20.16 -0.03 14.81
C ASN A 51 19.06 -0.92 14.24
N LEU A 52 18.04 -0.33 13.61
CA LEU A 52 16.91 -1.04 13.01
C LEU A 52 17.34 -2.10 11.99
N PHE A 53 18.37 -1.82 11.18
CA PHE A 53 18.85 -2.77 10.18
C PHE A 53 19.42 -4.03 10.83
N ASP A 54 20.20 -3.87 11.90
CA ASP A 54 20.77 -4.99 12.63
C ASP A 54 19.68 -5.81 13.35
N GLN A 55 18.57 -5.17 13.72
CA GLN A 55 17.41 -5.85 14.32
C GLN A 55 16.66 -6.78 13.33
N LEU A 56 16.92 -6.68 12.01
CA LEU A 56 16.34 -7.60 11.03
C LEU A 56 16.83 -9.04 11.25
N ASP A 57 18.04 -9.23 11.79
CA ASP A 57 18.58 -10.55 12.15
C ASP A 57 18.50 -11.60 11.01
N GLY A 58 18.72 -11.15 9.76
CA GLY A 58 18.66 -12.00 8.57
C GLY A 58 17.27 -12.59 8.28
N LYS A 59 16.20 -12.03 8.86
CA LYS A 59 14.81 -12.45 8.66
C LYS A 59 14.01 -11.36 7.94
N PRO A 60 12.94 -11.72 7.22
CA PRO A 60 11.95 -10.74 6.78
C PRO A 60 11.44 -9.92 7.96
N ALA A 61 10.97 -8.71 7.69
CA ALA A 61 10.39 -7.86 8.71
C ALA A 61 9.12 -7.16 8.27
N VAL A 62 8.31 -6.75 9.23
CA VAL A 62 7.13 -5.91 9.01
C VAL A 62 7.24 -4.67 9.87
N ILE A 63 7.17 -3.50 9.26
CA ILE A 63 7.17 -2.21 9.93
C ILE A 63 5.75 -1.63 9.89
N SER A 64 5.21 -1.31 11.06
CA SER A 64 4.02 -0.47 11.22
C SER A 64 4.45 0.91 11.72
N MET A 65 4.11 1.97 10.96
CA MET A 65 4.33 3.35 11.39
C MET A 65 3.13 3.82 12.21
N VAL A 66 3.37 4.18 13.46
CA VAL A 66 2.33 4.64 14.40
C VAL A 66 2.85 5.85 15.18
N TYR A 67 2.02 6.43 16.02
CA TYR A 67 2.47 7.20 17.19
C TYR A 67 1.55 6.81 18.34
N PHE A 68 2.14 6.56 19.50
CA PHE A 68 1.51 5.83 20.59
C PHE A 68 0.48 6.67 21.38
N ASN A 69 0.48 8.00 21.24
CA ASN A 69 -0.56 8.87 21.79
C ASN A 69 -1.70 9.16 20.80
N CYS A 70 -1.75 8.49 19.65
CA CYS A 70 -2.78 8.71 18.66
C CYS A 70 -4.19 8.40 19.19
N PRO A 71 -5.14 9.34 19.12
CA PRO A 71 -6.53 9.09 19.51
C PRO A 71 -7.36 8.37 18.44
N GLY A 72 -6.78 8.10 17.25
CA GLY A 72 -7.49 7.64 16.06
C GLY A 72 -6.97 6.32 15.50
N ILE A 73 -6.42 6.38 14.28
CA ILE A 73 -6.22 5.20 13.41
C ILE A 73 -5.06 4.26 13.82
N CYS A 74 -4.15 4.68 14.71
CA CYS A 74 -3.03 3.83 15.12
C CYS A 74 -3.48 2.58 15.91
N SER A 75 -4.50 2.70 16.76
CA SER A 75 -4.99 1.54 17.52
C SER A 75 -5.63 0.48 16.61
N PRO A 76 -6.56 0.84 15.69
CA PRO A 76 -7.09 -0.11 14.70
C PRO A 76 -6.01 -0.73 13.81
N LEU A 77 -4.98 0.03 13.41
CA LEU A 77 -3.86 -0.51 12.63
C LEU A 77 -3.11 -1.62 13.39
N LEU A 78 -2.76 -1.39 14.65
CA LEU A 78 -2.07 -2.40 15.45
C LEU A 78 -2.98 -3.54 15.89
N GLU A 79 -4.29 -3.30 16.06
CA GLU A 79 -5.28 -4.35 16.30
C GLU A 79 -5.38 -5.30 15.11
N GLY A 80 -5.50 -4.78 13.88
CA GLY A 80 -5.48 -5.62 12.68
C GLY A 80 -4.15 -6.35 12.50
N PHE A 81 -3.03 -5.71 12.88
CA PHE A 81 -1.74 -6.39 12.87
C PHE A 81 -1.68 -7.53 13.91
N ALA A 82 -2.23 -7.32 15.11
CA ALA A 82 -2.36 -8.37 16.12
C ALA A 82 -3.27 -9.51 15.62
N GLU A 83 -4.41 -9.20 15.01
CA GLU A 83 -5.34 -10.19 14.47
C GLU A 83 -4.69 -11.06 13.39
N VAL A 84 -3.91 -10.47 12.48
CA VAL A 84 -3.21 -11.24 11.44
C VAL A 84 -2.04 -12.05 12.00
N ILE A 85 -1.39 -11.56 13.06
CA ILE A 85 -0.42 -12.35 13.84
C ILE A 85 -1.11 -13.59 14.41
N GLU A 86 -2.31 -13.47 14.99
CA GLU A 86 -3.04 -14.61 15.56
C GLU A 86 -3.58 -15.57 14.51
N SER A 87 -4.02 -15.04 13.38
CA SER A 87 -4.72 -15.78 12.32
C SER A 87 -3.78 -16.45 11.32
N THR A 88 -2.46 -16.31 11.49
CA THR A 88 -1.45 -16.97 10.66
C THR A 88 -0.65 -17.99 11.47
N ASP A 89 -0.09 -18.98 10.76
CA ASP A 89 0.84 -19.96 11.31
C ASP A 89 2.28 -19.43 11.44
N LEU A 90 2.53 -18.20 10.99
CA LEU A 90 3.83 -17.54 11.11
C LEU A 90 4.06 -17.04 12.53
N ILE A 91 5.29 -17.15 13.02
CA ILE A 91 5.69 -16.79 14.38
C ILE A 91 6.69 -15.62 14.34
N PRO A 92 6.31 -14.43 14.85
CA PRO A 92 7.22 -13.30 15.05
C PRO A 92 8.43 -13.70 15.89
N GLY A 93 9.62 -13.25 15.48
CA GLY A 93 10.93 -13.60 16.05
C GLY A 93 11.53 -14.89 15.49
N GLN A 94 10.72 -15.78 14.89
CA GLN A 94 11.19 -17.00 14.23
C GLN A 94 11.13 -16.86 12.71
N ASP A 95 9.95 -16.63 12.14
CA ASP A 95 9.73 -16.54 10.69
C ASP A 95 9.97 -15.13 10.13
N TYR A 96 9.67 -14.10 10.94
CA TYR A 96 9.86 -12.69 10.60
C TYR A 96 9.95 -11.83 11.87
N ASN A 97 10.47 -10.61 11.77
CA ASN A 97 10.48 -9.64 12.86
C ASN A 97 9.39 -8.58 12.68
N ALA A 98 8.65 -8.27 13.74
CA ALA A 98 7.66 -7.19 13.72
C ALA A 98 8.19 -5.94 14.44
N PHE A 99 8.02 -4.77 13.83
CA PHE A 99 8.44 -3.48 14.36
C PHE A 99 7.28 -2.48 14.33
N SER A 100 6.93 -1.95 15.50
CA SER A 100 6.03 -0.80 15.61
C SER A 100 6.82 0.43 16.02
N ILE A 101 6.98 1.37 15.08
CA ILE A 101 7.88 2.51 15.22
C ILE A 101 7.06 3.79 15.31
N SER A 102 7.30 4.56 16.36
CA SER A 102 6.70 5.88 16.49
C SER A 102 7.29 6.87 15.49
N PHE A 103 6.45 7.61 14.77
CA PHE A 103 6.87 8.77 13.98
C PHE A 103 6.71 10.10 14.71
N ASP A 104 6.24 10.10 15.97
CA ASP A 104 6.27 11.29 16.82
C ASP A 104 7.57 11.32 17.65
N HIS A 105 8.44 12.28 17.32
CA HIS A 105 9.73 12.48 17.98
C HIS A 105 9.63 12.99 19.42
N ASN A 106 8.43 13.33 19.90
CA ASN A 106 8.19 13.71 21.29
C ASN A 106 7.91 12.50 22.20
N GLU A 107 7.81 11.29 21.64
CA GLU A 107 7.52 10.06 22.38
C GLU A 107 8.80 9.37 22.86
N ASP A 108 8.72 8.77 24.05
CA ASP A 108 9.85 8.12 24.71
C ASP A 108 9.69 6.58 24.80
N SER A 109 10.72 5.91 25.31
CA SER A 109 10.69 4.46 25.49
C SER A 109 9.60 3.99 26.45
N LYS A 110 9.18 4.81 27.42
CA LYS A 110 8.15 4.42 28.41
C LYS A 110 6.80 4.20 27.74
N ILE A 111 6.41 5.08 26.82
CA ILE A 111 5.14 4.89 26.10
C ILE A 111 5.19 3.68 25.17
N SER A 112 6.30 3.47 24.47
CA SER A 112 6.48 2.28 23.61
C SER A 112 6.46 0.97 24.42
N SER A 113 7.02 0.98 25.64
CA SER A 113 7.00 -0.15 26.58
C SER A 113 5.58 -0.48 27.05
N LYS A 114 4.79 0.56 27.38
CA LYS A 114 3.38 0.41 27.74
C LYS A 114 2.58 -0.22 26.60
N TRP A 115 2.77 0.25 25.37
CA TRP A 115 2.10 -0.30 24.19
C TRP A 115 2.52 -1.74 23.92
N LYS A 116 3.81 -2.05 23.94
CA LYS A 116 4.33 -3.42 23.82
C LYS A 116 3.63 -4.36 24.80
N LYS A 117 3.58 -3.98 26.08
CA LYS A 117 2.93 -4.79 27.13
C LYS A 117 1.44 -5.00 26.85
N ASN A 118 0.73 -3.96 26.43
CA ASN A 118 -0.71 -4.04 26.17
C ASN A 118 -1.03 -4.98 25.00
N TYR A 119 -0.35 -4.82 23.86
CA TYR A 119 -0.60 -5.65 22.69
C TYR A 119 -0.15 -7.10 22.90
N LEU A 120 1.01 -7.32 23.52
CA LEU A 120 1.46 -8.69 23.84
C LEU A 120 0.54 -9.40 24.85
N ALA A 121 -0.05 -8.68 25.81
CA ALA A 121 -1.01 -9.23 26.75
C ALA A 121 -2.38 -9.51 26.13
N GLY A 122 -2.73 -8.80 25.05
CA GLY A 122 -3.98 -8.99 24.31
C GLY A 122 -3.97 -10.21 23.38
N LEU A 123 -2.79 -10.72 23.01
CA LEU A 123 -2.66 -11.90 22.18
C LEU A 123 -3.09 -13.17 22.92
N GLN A 124 -3.97 -13.95 22.31
CA GLN A 124 -4.39 -15.28 22.77
C GLN A 124 -3.25 -16.30 22.68
N ARG A 125 -2.40 -16.17 21.67
CA ARG A 125 -1.23 -17.02 21.49
C ARG A 125 0.01 -16.41 22.15
N LYS A 126 0.79 -17.23 22.85
CA LYS A 126 2.07 -16.79 23.43
C LYS A 126 3.13 -16.70 22.34
N ILE A 127 3.57 -15.47 22.04
CA ILE A 127 4.75 -15.22 21.20
C ILE A 127 5.93 -14.79 22.06
N ASN A 128 7.15 -14.93 21.52
CA ASN A 128 8.32 -14.33 22.15
C ASN A 128 8.15 -12.79 22.17
N PRO A 129 8.27 -12.11 23.33
CA PRO A 129 8.20 -10.65 23.41
C PRO A 129 9.20 -9.92 22.50
N ASP A 130 10.29 -10.55 22.10
CA ASP A 130 11.28 -9.99 21.17
C ASP A 130 10.89 -10.17 19.70
N GLY A 131 9.84 -10.93 19.41
CA GLY A 131 9.30 -11.09 18.07
C GLY A 131 8.53 -9.88 17.57
N TRP A 132 7.96 -9.08 18.49
CA TRP A 132 7.29 -7.82 18.17
C TRP A 132 7.86 -6.67 19.02
N LYS A 133 8.70 -5.86 18.39
CA LYS A 133 9.44 -4.78 19.02
C LYS A 133 8.73 -3.44 18.80
N PHE A 134 8.75 -2.62 19.82
CA PHE A 134 8.19 -1.27 19.81
C PHE A 134 9.33 -0.29 20.01
N MET A 135 9.34 0.78 19.22
CA MET A 135 10.47 1.71 19.15
C MET A 135 10.00 3.16 19.03
N THR A 136 10.81 4.07 19.53
CA THR A 136 10.72 5.52 19.29
C THR A 136 12.03 6.02 18.70
N GLY A 137 12.04 7.22 18.11
CA GLY A 137 13.24 7.79 17.51
C GLY A 137 13.25 9.30 17.56
N ASP A 138 14.41 9.89 17.30
CA ASP A 138 14.52 11.33 17.12
C ASP A 138 13.97 11.76 15.75
N SER A 139 13.79 13.07 15.57
CA SER A 139 13.22 13.64 14.35
C SER A 139 14.05 13.36 13.09
N VAL A 140 15.37 13.21 13.21
CA VAL A 140 16.28 12.92 12.09
C VAL A 140 16.11 11.46 11.64
N GLN A 141 16.12 10.53 12.58
CA GLN A 141 16.00 9.09 12.31
C GLN A 141 14.60 8.74 11.80
N ILE A 142 13.56 9.35 12.38
CA ILE A 142 12.18 9.22 11.89
C ILE A 142 12.10 9.69 10.44
N ARG A 143 12.55 10.92 10.14
CA ARG A 143 12.52 11.44 8.76
C ARG A 143 13.33 10.59 7.79
N LYS A 144 14.46 10.05 8.22
CA LYS A 144 15.31 9.18 7.42
C LYS A 144 14.56 7.91 7.03
N LEU A 145 13.94 7.24 8.02
CA LEU A 145 13.16 6.03 7.78
C LEU A 145 11.91 6.32 6.94
N THR A 146 11.11 7.31 7.32
CA THR A 146 9.84 7.60 6.64
C THR A 146 10.04 8.00 5.20
N LYS A 147 11.09 8.76 4.88
CA LYS A 147 11.47 9.07 3.50
C LYS A 147 11.87 7.82 2.70
N ALA A 148 12.63 6.90 3.31
CA ALA A 148 13.06 5.67 2.64
C ALA A 148 11.88 4.73 2.33
N ILE A 149 10.92 4.62 3.24
CA ILE A 149 9.71 3.80 3.03
C ILE A 149 8.58 4.54 2.29
N GLY A 150 8.77 5.82 1.95
CA GLY A 150 7.79 6.65 1.25
C GLY A 150 6.56 7.04 2.09
N PHE A 151 6.66 7.03 3.41
CA PHE A 151 5.61 7.41 4.34
C PHE A 151 5.62 8.93 4.57
N ASN A 152 4.56 9.63 4.13
CA ASN A 152 4.40 11.07 4.33
C ASN A 152 3.29 11.34 5.34
N PHE A 153 3.61 12.13 6.34
CA PHE A 153 2.69 12.58 7.38
C PHE A 153 2.81 14.09 7.54
N SER A 154 1.72 14.73 7.95
CA SER A 154 1.70 16.15 8.27
C SER A 154 1.06 16.38 9.64
N LYS A 155 1.44 17.46 10.30
CA LYS A 155 0.91 17.79 11.62
C LYS A 155 -0.42 18.53 11.46
N GLU A 156 -1.42 18.09 12.22
CA GLU A 156 -2.76 18.68 12.27
C GLU A 156 -2.98 19.22 13.69
N GLY A 157 -2.96 20.54 13.86
CA GLY A 157 -3.05 21.15 15.18
C GLY A 157 -1.81 20.93 16.06
N GLU A 158 -1.99 20.93 17.39
CA GLU A 158 -0.87 20.91 18.33
C GLU A 158 -0.29 19.51 18.60
N LYS A 159 -1.13 18.46 18.53
CA LYS A 159 -0.79 17.09 18.96
C LYS A 159 -1.16 15.99 17.98
N ASP A 160 -1.94 16.28 16.94
CA ASP A 160 -2.41 15.28 16.01
C ASP A 160 -1.59 15.29 14.70
N TYR A 161 -1.65 14.17 13.98
CA TYR A 161 -1.01 14.01 12.69
C TYR A 161 -1.98 13.40 11.69
N LEU A 162 -1.98 13.94 10.47
CA LEU A 162 -2.57 13.29 9.32
C LEU A 162 -1.56 12.30 8.73
N HIS A 163 -1.95 11.04 8.64
CA HIS A 163 -1.13 9.97 8.08
C HIS A 163 -2.01 8.82 7.56
N SER A 164 -1.43 7.97 6.71
CA SER A 164 -2.07 6.73 6.29
C SER A 164 -1.78 5.60 7.28
N ALA A 165 -2.64 4.58 7.30
CA ALA A 165 -2.39 3.33 7.99
C ALA A 165 -1.75 2.34 7.00
N ILE A 166 -0.52 1.91 7.28
CA ILE A 166 0.21 0.95 6.44
C ILE A 166 1.06 -0.02 7.27
N LEU A 167 1.26 -1.20 6.71
CA LEU A 167 2.37 -2.10 7.04
C LEU A 167 3.32 -2.17 5.85
N VAL A 168 4.62 -2.05 6.10
CA VAL A 168 5.68 -2.20 5.11
C VAL A 168 6.41 -3.50 5.38
N VAL A 169 6.50 -4.37 4.37
CA VAL A 169 7.21 -5.64 4.49
C VAL A 169 8.58 -5.51 3.87
N LEU A 170 9.58 -6.00 4.60
CA LEU A 170 10.98 -5.98 4.24
C LEU A 170 11.52 -7.40 4.10
N SER A 171 12.47 -7.58 3.19
CA SER A 171 13.32 -8.76 3.11
C SER A 171 14.40 -8.78 4.20
N PRO A 172 15.12 -9.91 4.39
CA PRO A 172 16.27 -10.02 5.29
C PRO A 172 17.36 -8.97 5.15
N ASP A 173 17.59 -8.48 3.92
CA ASP A 173 18.58 -7.46 3.58
C ASP A 173 18.02 -6.03 3.61
N GLY A 174 16.81 -5.83 4.13
CA GLY A 174 16.18 -4.54 4.31
C GLY A 174 15.55 -3.94 3.05
N LYS A 175 15.32 -4.75 2.01
CA LYS A 175 14.62 -4.34 0.79
C LYS A 175 13.12 -4.29 1.02
N ILE A 176 12.45 -3.26 0.54
CA ILE A 176 11.01 -3.10 0.60
C ILE A 176 10.35 -3.99 -0.45
N THR A 177 9.55 -4.96 -0.01
CA THR A 177 8.98 -5.98 -0.90
C THR A 177 7.47 -5.87 -1.09
N ARG A 178 6.73 -5.41 -0.08
CA ARG A 178 5.26 -5.26 -0.10
C ARG A 178 4.80 -4.11 0.77
N TYR A 179 3.64 -3.55 0.43
CA TYR A 179 2.86 -2.67 1.29
C TYR A 179 1.49 -3.31 1.54
N HIS A 180 0.98 -3.17 2.77
CA HIS A 180 -0.42 -3.43 3.09
C HIS A 180 -1.03 -2.13 3.57
N ASN A 181 -2.07 -1.67 2.88
CA ASN A 181 -2.75 -0.42 3.19
C ASN A 181 -4.01 -0.69 4.02
N GLY A 182 -4.34 0.23 4.93
CA GLY A 182 -5.52 0.14 5.79
C GLY A 182 -5.20 -0.47 7.16
N THR A 183 -6.25 -0.96 7.82
CA THR A 183 -6.21 -1.48 9.20
C THR A 183 -6.66 -2.93 9.29
N GLU A 184 -7.09 -3.54 8.18
CA GLU A 184 -7.53 -4.93 8.11
C GLU A 184 -6.61 -5.70 7.16
N PHE A 185 -6.05 -6.81 7.63
CA PHE A 185 -5.07 -7.58 6.88
C PHE A 185 -5.51 -9.03 6.73
N LEU A 186 -5.61 -9.49 5.49
CA LEU A 186 -6.00 -10.86 5.20
C LEU A 186 -4.83 -11.82 5.52
N PRO A 187 -5.04 -12.88 6.32
CA PRO A 187 -3.99 -13.80 6.72
C PRO A 187 -3.21 -14.41 5.55
N PHE A 188 -3.91 -14.76 4.47
CA PHE A 188 -3.29 -15.29 3.26
C PHE A 188 -2.35 -14.28 2.59
N ASN A 189 -2.81 -13.03 2.40
CA ASN A 189 -2.02 -11.98 1.76
C ASN A 189 -0.80 -11.61 2.62
N PHE A 190 -1.00 -11.53 3.94
CA PHE A 190 0.10 -11.28 4.88
C PHE A 190 1.13 -12.42 4.81
N LYS A 191 0.70 -13.68 4.91
CA LYS A 191 1.61 -14.83 4.80
C LYS A 191 2.39 -14.85 3.50
N MET A 192 1.70 -14.61 2.37
CA MET A 192 2.35 -14.56 1.07
C MET A 192 3.39 -13.44 0.99
N SER A 193 3.11 -12.26 1.57
CA SER A 193 4.06 -11.15 1.60
C SER A 193 5.35 -11.49 2.34
N ILE A 194 5.28 -12.26 3.44
CA ILE A 194 6.46 -12.72 4.18
C ILE A 194 7.27 -13.75 3.37
N ILE A 195 6.58 -14.67 2.68
CA ILE A 195 7.23 -15.68 1.81
C ILE A 195 7.93 -15.03 0.61
N GLU A 196 7.34 -13.99 0.03
CA GLU A 196 7.98 -13.22 -1.04
C GLU A 196 9.15 -12.40 -0.52
N ALA A 197 9.01 -11.81 0.67
CA ALA A 197 10.05 -11.05 1.33
C ALA A 197 11.27 -11.89 1.68
N SER A 198 11.09 -13.14 2.13
CA SER A 198 12.21 -14.06 2.38
C SER A 198 13.00 -14.41 1.13
N LYS A 199 12.39 -14.25 -0.05
CA LYS A 199 13.04 -14.40 -1.37
C LYS A 199 13.52 -13.08 -1.98
N GLY A 200 13.34 -11.95 -1.29
CA GLY A 200 13.71 -10.61 -1.79
C GLY A 200 12.87 -10.13 -2.99
N LEU A 201 11.69 -10.73 -3.21
CA LEU A 201 10.80 -10.43 -4.32
C LEU A 201 9.93 -9.22 -4.00
N ALA A 202 10.16 -8.11 -4.71
CA ALA A 202 9.28 -6.95 -4.63
C ALA A 202 8.06 -7.17 -5.54
N GLN A 203 6.86 -7.15 -4.96
CA GLN A 203 5.60 -7.35 -5.68
C GLN A 203 4.65 -6.18 -5.39
N PRO A 204 3.91 -5.70 -6.41
CA PRO A 204 2.94 -4.62 -6.22
C PRO A 204 1.82 -5.06 -5.28
N THR A 205 1.27 -4.10 -4.54
CA THR A 205 0.13 -4.32 -3.66
C THR A 205 -1.05 -4.85 -4.48
N ILE A 206 -1.57 -6.02 -4.07
CA ILE A 206 -2.59 -6.78 -4.81
C ILE A 206 -3.90 -5.99 -5.02
N ASN A 207 -4.14 -4.94 -4.25
CA ASN A 207 -5.37 -4.15 -4.31
C ASN A 207 -5.73 -3.67 -5.72
N ASN A 208 -4.78 -3.16 -6.51
CA ASN A 208 -5.17 -2.50 -7.77
C ASN A 208 -5.57 -3.45 -8.91
N PHE A 209 -5.11 -4.70 -8.91
CA PHE A 209 -5.41 -5.62 -10.01
C PHE A 209 -6.54 -6.60 -9.67
N LEU A 210 -6.62 -7.05 -8.41
CA LEU A 210 -7.69 -7.96 -7.99
C LEU A 210 -9.00 -7.23 -7.68
N GLU A 211 -9.01 -5.95 -7.24
CA GLU A 211 -10.27 -5.19 -7.11
C GLU A 211 -10.98 -4.97 -8.44
N LEU A 212 -10.24 -4.97 -9.55
CA LEU A 212 -10.82 -4.88 -10.89
C LEU A 212 -11.67 -6.13 -11.22
N CYS A 213 -11.30 -7.31 -10.69
CA CYS A 213 -11.92 -8.59 -11.04
C CYS A 213 -12.72 -9.24 -9.91
N PHE A 214 -12.45 -8.92 -8.64
CA PHE A 214 -13.05 -9.52 -7.46
C PHE A 214 -13.35 -8.44 -6.43
N LYS A 215 -14.64 -8.24 -6.14
CA LYS A 215 -15.07 -7.37 -5.04
C LYS A 215 -15.36 -8.26 -3.83
N TYR A 216 -14.76 -7.94 -2.69
CA TYR A 216 -15.02 -8.66 -1.44
C TYR A 216 -16.44 -8.32 -0.95
N ASP A 217 -17.27 -9.34 -0.71
CA ASP A 217 -18.60 -9.18 -0.11
C ASP A 217 -18.52 -9.36 1.41
N PRO A 218 -18.63 -8.28 2.20
CA PRO A 218 -18.53 -8.34 3.66
C PRO A 218 -19.66 -9.13 4.33
N LYS A 219 -20.77 -9.43 3.64
CA LYS A 219 -21.86 -10.27 4.19
C LYS A 219 -21.63 -11.77 3.99
N GLY A 220 -20.89 -12.15 2.95
CA GLY A 220 -20.69 -13.55 2.56
C GLY A 220 -19.30 -14.13 2.86
N LYS A 221 -18.37 -13.32 3.39
CA LYS A 221 -16.95 -13.69 3.64
C LYS A 221 -16.28 -14.38 2.45
N SER A 222 -16.63 -13.97 1.23
CA SER A 222 -16.12 -14.58 0.00
C SER A 222 -15.91 -13.53 -1.10
N TYR A 223 -15.02 -13.84 -2.03
CA TYR A 223 -14.76 -13.02 -3.20
C TYR A 223 -15.72 -13.40 -4.31
N VAL A 224 -16.54 -12.45 -4.74
CA VAL A 224 -17.43 -12.63 -5.90
C VAL A 224 -16.78 -12.03 -7.15
N LEU A 225 -16.82 -12.80 -8.25
CA LEU A 225 -16.26 -12.41 -9.54
C LEU A 225 -17.10 -11.25 -10.11
N ASN A 226 -16.48 -10.08 -10.29
CA ASN A 226 -17.13 -8.94 -10.90
C ASN A 226 -17.01 -9.06 -12.43
N LEU A 227 -18.07 -9.59 -13.07
CA LEU A 227 -18.10 -9.82 -14.51
C LEU A 227 -18.22 -8.52 -15.34
N LEU A 228 -18.60 -7.39 -14.73
CA LEU A 228 -18.83 -6.11 -15.42
C LEU A 228 -17.61 -5.61 -16.24
N PRO A 229 -16.39 -5.53 -15.68
CA PRO A 229 -15.22 -5.12 -16.47
C PRO A 229 -14.80 -6.14 -17.53
N ILE A 230 -15.02 -7.44 -17.31
CA ILE A 230 -14.74 -8.50 -18.30
C ILE A 230 -15.72 -8.41 -19.48
N VAL A 231 -17.01 -8.25 -19.19
CA VAL A 231 -18.06 -8.05 -20.19
C VAL A 231 -17.87 -6.72 -20.92
N GLY A 232 -17.54 -5.64 -20.18
CA GLY A 232 -17.21 -4.34 -20.76
C GLY A 232 -16.02 -4.40 -21.72
N GLY A 233 -14.97 -5.13 -21.35
CA GLY A 233 -13.79 -5.36 -22.19
C GLY A 233 -14.12 -6.11 -23.48
N THR A 234 -14.91 -7.18 -23.41
CA THR A 234 -15.31 -7.96 -24.60
C THR A 234 -16.24 -7.17 -25.53
N VAL A 235 -17.20 -6.42 -24.99
CA VAL A 235 -18.07 -5.52 -25.78
C VAL A 235 -17.26 -4.39 -26.47
N THR A 236 -16.29 -3.81 -25.77
CA THR A 236 -15.45 -2.74 -26.35
C THR A 236 -14.55 -3.28 -27.47
N LEU A 237 -13.96 -4.46 -27.27
CA LEU A 237 -13.11 -5.11 -28.28
C LEU A 237 -13.89 -5.46 -29.55
N THR A 238 -15.10 -6.02 -29.40
CA THR A 238 -15.96 -6.38 -30.54
C THR A 238 -16.42 -5.16 -31.33
N LEU A 239 -16.76 -4.05 -30.67
CA LEU A 239 -17.07 -2.78 -31.33
C LEU A 239 -15.88 -2.22 -32.13
N LEU A 240 -14.67 -2.28 -31.58
CA LEU A 240 -13.46 -1.82 -32.28
C LEU A 240 -13.16 -2.65 -33.52
N ILE A 241 -13.34 -3.97 -33.44
CA ILE A 241 -13.19 -4.88 -34.58
C ILE A 241 -14.23 -4.55 -35.67
N PHE A 242 -15.48 -4.31 -35.27
CA PHE A 242 -16.57 -3.97 -36.19
C PHE A 242 -16.34 -2.63 -36.89
N ILE A 243 -15.92 -1.59 -36.15
CA ILE A 243 -15.58 -0.28 -36.71
C ILE A 243 -14.36 -0.39 -37.65
N GLY A 244 -13.33 -1.12 -37.24
CA GLY A 244 -12.15 -1.39 -38.07
C GLY A 244 -12.52 -2.09 -39.38
N TYR A 245 -13.41 -3.09 -39.31
CA TYR A 245 -13.94 -3.79 -40.49
C TYR A 245 -14.69 -2.84 -41.42
N LEU A 246 -15.58 -1.97 -40.90
CA LEU A 246 -16.29 -0.99 -41.71
C LEU A 246 -15.36 0.03 -42.38
N MET A 247 -14.30 0.47 -41.69
CA MET A 247 -13.31 1.39 -42.28
C MET A 247 -12.50 0.74 -43.40
N ILE A 248 -12.14 -0.55 -43.26
CA ILE A 248 -11.42 -1.29 -44.31
C ILE A 248 -12.35 -1.58 -45.49
N SER A 249 -13.60 -1.97 -45.22
CA SER A 249 -14.62 -2.24 -46.24
C SER A 249 -14.97 -0.99 -47.05
N SER A 250 -15.14 0.17 -46.39
CA SER A 250 -15.45 1.43 -47.09
C SER A 250 -14.29 1.92 -47.97
N LYS A 251 -13.04 1.72 -47.54
CA LYS A 251 -11.85 1.98 -48.37
C LYS A 251 -11.82 1.08 -49.61
N LYS A 252 -12.14 -0.21 -49.47
CA LYS A 252 -12.23 -1.14 -50.61
C LYS A 252 -13.35 -0.77 -51.58
N ALA A 253 -14.51 -0.33 -51.09
CA ALA A 253 -15.62 0.12 -51.93
C ALA A 253 -15.27 1.39 -52.73
N LYS A 254 -14.57 2.34 -52.12
CA LYS A 254 -14.14 3.58 -52.77
C LYS A 254 -13.09 3.34 -53.88
N ASN A 255 -12.10 2.49 -53.61
CA ASN A 255 -11.09 2.12 -54.62
C ASN A 255 -11.70 1.38 -55.82
N LYS A 256 -12.77 0.59 -55.62
CA LYS A 256 -13.44 -0.14 -56.69
C LYS A 256 -14.26 0.78 -57.62
N LEU A 257 -14.83 1.87 -57.09
CA LEU A 257 -15.52 2.89 -57.90
C LEU A 257 -14.55 3.70 -58.77
N GLU A 258 -13.35 4.04 -58.27
CA GLU A 258 -12.35 4.79 -59.05
C GLU A 258 -11.75 3.98 -60.21
N THR A 259 -11.71 2.65 -60.12
CA THR A 259 -11.28 1.76 -61.23
C THR A 259 -12.33 1.51 -62.31
N VAL A 260 -13.60 1.83 -62.07
CA VAL A 260 -14.70 1.63 -63.05
C VAL A 260 -15.01 2.91 -63.84
N VAL A 261 -14.51 4.06 -63.37
CA VAL A 261 -14.68 5.38 -64.01
C VAL A 261 -13.46 5.78 -64.87
N LYS A 262 -12.43 4.94 -64.92
CA LYS A 262 -11.28 5.05 -65.84
C LYS A 262 -11.43 4.04 -66.98
#